data_AF-A0A7R9B6D6-F1
#
_entry.id   AF-A0A7R9B6D6-F1
#
_cell.length_a   1.000
_cell.length_b   1.000
_cell.length_c   1.000
_cell.angle_alpha   90.00
_cell.angle_beta   90.00
_cell.angle_gamma   90.00
#
_symmetry.space_group_name_H-M   'P 1'
#
loop_
_entity.id
_entity.type
_entity.pdbx_description
1 polymer ?
#
loop_
_entity_poly.entity_id
_entity_poly.type
_entity_poly.pdbx_seq_one_letter_code
_entity_poly.pdbx_strand_id
1 'polypeptide(L)' 'MRGMNIVLIGHTSHYLDEIAAELEQSYHIETIVIEVDFSKGSSVYDLISQVITNLDIGILVNGI' A
#
# COMPACT_ATOMS: atom_id res chain seq x y z
N MET A 1 3.28 -2.62 -21.75
CA MET A 1 3.97 -1.65 -20.87
C MET A 1 4.10 -2.30 -19.51
N ARG A 2 5.23 -2.19 -18.80
CA ARG A 2 5.34 -2.71 -17.43
C ARG A 2 4.84 -1.61 -16.49
N GLY A 3 3.60 -1.73 -16.02
CA GLY A 3 3.11 -0.92 -14.90
C GLY A 3 3.87 -1.29 -13.62
N MET A 4 3.82 -0.42 -12.62
CA MET A 4 4.40 -0.69 -11.30
C MET A 4 3.25 -1.03 -10.37
N ASN A 5 3.32 -2.19 -9.71
CA ASN A 5 2.36 -2.54 -8.67
C ASN A 5 2.50 -1.57 -7.49
N ILE A 6 1.39 -1.28 -6.81
CA ILE A 6 1.34 -0.25 -5.76
C ILE A 6 0.93 -0.87 -4.43
N VAL A 7 1.68 -0.57 -3.38
CA VAL A 7 1.28 -0.85 -2.00
C VAL A 7 0.74 0.44 -1.40
N LEU A 8 -0.51 0.43 -0.96
CA LEU A 8 -1.19 1.55 -0.30
C LEU A 8 -1.19 1.30 1.21
N ILE A 9 -0.73 2.28 1.98
CA ILE A 9 -0.56 2.18 3.43
C ILE A 9 -1.24 3.38 4.09
N GLY A 10 -2.22 3.15 4.97
CA GLY A 10 -2.92 4.23 5.68
C GLY A 10 -4.04 3.75 6.60
N HIS A 11 -4.73 4.69 7.27
CA HIS A 11 -5.69 4.39 8.35
C HIS A 11 -7.11 4.05 7.88
N THR A 12 -7.52 4.49 6.69
CA THR A 12 -8.92 4.39 6.23
C THR A 12 -9.03 3.34 5.14
N SER A 13 -9.25 2.09 5.49
CA SER A 13 -9.31 0.96 4.54
C SER A 13 -10.30 1.20 3.40
N HIS A 14 -11.52 1.65 3.68
CA HIS A 14 -12.52 1.89 2.62
C HIS A 14 -12.06 2.86 1.53
N TYR A 15 -11.37 3.95 1.90
CA TYR A 15 -10.86 4.91 0.93
C TYR A 15 -9.68 4.34 0.13
N LEU A 16 -8.80 3.58 0.77
CA LEU A 16 -7.68 2.93 0.10
C LEU A 16 -8.16 1.82 -0.84
N ASP A 17 -9.22 1.10 -0.48
CA ASP A 17 -9.82 0.05 -1.32
C ASP A 17 -10.47 0.65 -2.58
N GLU A 18 -11.11 1.82 -2.48
CA GLU A 18 -11.63 2.55 -3.64
C GLU A 18 -10.51 2.97 -4.60
N ILE A 19 -9.42 3.54 -4.06
CA ILE A 19 -8.25 3.91 -4.87
C ILE A 19 -7.62 2.68 -5.51
N ALA A 20 -7.46 1.59 -4.74
CA ALA A 20 -6.94 0.32 -5.24
C ALA A 20 -7.74 -0.15 -6.44
N ALA A 21 -9.07 -0.24 -6.32
CA ALA A 21 -9.95 -0.66 -7.40
C ALA A 21 -9.83 0.24 -8.64
N GLU A 22 -9.77 1.57 -8.45
CA GLU A 22 -9.60 2.52 -9.55
C GLU A 22 -8.26 2.32 -10.27
N LEU A 23 -7.17 2.11 -9.51
CA LEU A 23 -5.83 1.90 -10.04
C LEU A 23 -5.74 0.59 -10.84
N GLU A 24 -6.25 -0.51 -10.29
CA GLU A 24 -6.26 -1.82 -10.94
C GLU A 24 -7.07 -1.77 -12.25
N GLN A 25 -8.25 -1.15 -12.23
CA GLN A 25 -9.12 -1.01 -13.39
C GLN A 25 -8.51 -0.11 -14.47
N SER A 26 -7.89 1.00 -14.08
CA SER A 26 -7.42 2.03 -15.03
C SER A 26 -6.05 1.68 -15.62
N TYR A 27 -5.18 1.05 -14.84
CA TYR A 27 -3.77 0.88 -15.20
C TYR A 27 -3.33 -0.58 -15.36
N HIS A 28 -4.20 -1.56 -15.11
CA HIS A 28 -3.89 -2.99 -15.21
C HIS A 28 -2.66 -3.38 -14.38
N ILE A 29 -2.59 -2.85 -13.15
CA ILE A 29 -1.59 -3.19 -12.14
C ILE A 29 -2.24 -3.99 -11.01
N GLU A 30 -1.44 -4.55 -10.12
CA GLU A 30 -1.92 -5.13 -8.86
C GLU A 30 -1.70 -4.13 -7.72
N THR A 31 -2.59 -4.16 -6.74
CA THR A 31 -2.47 -3.36 -5.52
C THR A 31 -2.53 -4.21 -4.25
N ILE A 32 -1.88 -3.72 -3.20
CA ILE A 32 -1.99 -4.27 -1.85
C ILE A 32 -2.36 -3.13 -0.91
N VAL A 33 -3.43 -3.28 -0.14
CA VAL A 33 -3.83 -2.32 0.88
C VAL A 33 -3.38 -2.84 2.25
N ILE A 34 -2.64 -2.00 2.99
CA ILE A 34 -2.24 -2.26 4.37
C ILE A 34 -2.90 -1.20 5.26
N GLU A 35 -3.95 -1.60 5.98
CA GLU A 35 -4.55 -0.75 6.99
C GLU A 35 -3.62 -0.63 8.19
N VAL A 36 -3.22 0.59 8.51
CA VAL A 36 -2.31 0.87 9.61
C VAL A 36 -2.78 2.07 10.40
N ASP A 37 -2.64 1.96 11.71
CA ASP A 37 -2.79 3.08 12.61
C ASP A 37 -1.43 3.50 13.16
N PHE A 38 -0.82 4.51 12.56
CA PHE A 38 0.49 5.02 12.96
C PHE A 38 0.50 5.64 14.36
N SER A 39 -0.67 5.92 14.97
CA SER A 39 -0.74 6.36 16.38
C SER A 39 -0.45 5.25 17.37
N LYS A 40 -0.52 3.97 16.94
CA LYS A 40 -0.26 2.79 17.78
C LYS A 40 1.23 2.51 18.01
N GLY A 41 2.13 3.34 17.47
CA GLY A 41 3.57 3.23 17.69
C GLY A 41 4.22 2.12 16.86
N SER A 42 5.33 1.56 17.35
CA SER A 42 6.27 0.80 16.55
C SER A 42 5.75 -0.54 15.99
N SER A 43 4.72 -1.14 16.57
CA SER A 43 4.17 -2.43 16.11
C SER A 43 3.57 -2.37 14.70
N VAL A 44 3.27 -1.17 14.21
CA VAL A 44 2.79 -0.94 12.84
C VAL A 44 3.83 -1.32 11.79
N TYR A 45 5.12 -1.13 12.10
CA TYR A 45 6.21 -1.41 11.15
C TYR A 45 6.48 -2.90 10.99
N ASP A 46 6.14 -3.71 11.99
CA ASP A 46 6.21 -5.18 11.89
C ASP A 46 5.21 -5.70 10.86
N LEU A 47 3.97 -5.18 10.90
CA LEU A 47 2.93 -5.52 9.92
C LEU A 47 3.35 -5.10 8.51
N ILE A 48 3.82 -3.86 8.34
CA ILE A 48 4.29 -3.37 7.04
C ILE A 48 5.45 -4.24 6.53
N SER A 49 6.44 -4.53 7.38
CA SER A 49 7.60 -5.36 7.01
C SER A 49 7.17 -6.74 6.52
N GLN A 50 6.25 -7.41 7.21
CA GLN A 50 5.78 -8.74 6.81
C GLN A 50 5.20 -8.75 5.41
N VAL A 51 4.48 -7.71 5.01
CA VAL A 51 3.88 -7.59 3.68
C VAL A 51 4.93 -7.26 2.62
N ILE A 52 5.84 -6.33 2.89
CA ILE A 52 6.77 -5.82 1.87
C ILE A 52 8.08 -6.61 1.75
N THR A 53 8.40 -7.53 2.67
CA THR A 53 9.69 -8.25 2.71
C THR A 53 10.00 -9.01 1.42
N ASN A 54 8.99 -9.48 0.69
CA ASN A 54 9.17 -10.24 -0.54
C ASN A 54 8.92 -9.40 -1.81
N LEU A 55 8.78 -8.08 -1.66
CA LEU A 55 8.53 -7.16 -2.77
C LEU A 55 9.81 -6.40 -3.13
N ASP A 56 10.06 -6.25 -4.43
CA ASP A 56 11.12 -5.38 -4.94
C ASP A 56 10.63 -3.92 -4.97
N ILE A 57 10.83 -3.20 -3.87
CA ILE A 57 10.34 -1.83 -3.70
C ILE A 57 11.37 -0.83 -4.23
N GLY A 58 11.07 -0.22 -5.38
CA GLY A 58 11.92 0.80 -5.99
C GLY A 58 11.61 2.24 -5.61
N ILE A 59 10.39 2.53 -5.14
CA ILE A 59 9.92 3.88 -4.83
C ILE A 59 9.12 3.87 -3.52
N LEU A 60 9.44 4.82 -2.64
CA LEU A 60 8.67 5.13 -1.44
C LEU A 60 8.11 6.55 -1.56
N VAL A 61 6.80 6.69 -1.44
CA VAL A 61 6.11 7.99 -1.41
C VAL A 61 5.53 8.20 -0.02
N ASN A 62 5.84 9.33 0.61
CA ASN A 62 5.23 9.74 1.87
C ASN A 62 4.15 10.78 1.60
N GLY A 63 2.88 10.42 1.82
CA GLY A 63 1.76 11.36 1.79
C GLY A 63 1.56 11.92 3.20
N ILE A 64 1.76 13.23 3.37
CA ILE A 64 1.58 13.94 4.65
C ILE A 64 0.22 14.63 4.75
#